data_AF-A0A519ZKW5-F1
#
_entry.id   AF-A0A519ZKW5-F1
#
_cell.length_a   1.000
_cell.length_b   1.000
_cell.length_c   1.000
_cell.angle_alpha   90.00
_cell.angle_beta   90.00
_cell.angle_gamma   90.00
#
_symmetry.space_group_name_H-M   'P 1'
#
loop_
_entity.id
_entity.type
_entity.pdbx_description
1 polymer ?
#
loop_
_entity_poly.entity_id
_entity_poly.type
_entity_poly.pdbx_seq_one_letter_code
_entity_poly.pdbx_strand_id
1 'polypeptide(L)'
;MVDILAAYCAALQHGLTLFDALARIYEPDAALDWASRTLMQISNQRVALTSRLAKPMLTVEHTLAMMTTIDRYLDSHWADYLEFPKPDPTKRTQVLELHKGLTTVINEVGPLYNTLRKDVQAK
;
A
#
# COMPACT_ATOMS: atom_id res chain seq x y z
N MET A 1 7.83 14.84 21.43
CA MET A 1 8.15 13.42 21.12
C MET A 1 6.99 12.91 20.29
N VAL A 2 7.20 12.61 19.00
CA VAL A 2 6.12 12.07 18.16
C VAL A 2 5.73 10.71 18.73
N ASP A 3 4.43 10.49 18.94
CA ASP A 3 3.91 9.16 19.27
C ASP A 3 4.11 8.26 18.05
N ILE A 4 5.14 7.42 18.10
CA ILE A 4 5.57 6.55 17.00
C ILE A 4 4.46 5.55 16.65
N LEU A 5 3.67 5.11 17.63
CA LEU A 5 2.52 4.23 17.38
C LEU A 5 1.42 4.98 16.65
N ALA A 6 1.10 6.21 17.05
CA ALA A 6 0.12 7.04 16.35
C ALA A 6 0.55 7.33 14.90
N ALA A 7 1.83 7.64 14.67
CA ALA A 7 2.38 7.85 13.33
C ALA A 7 2.29 6.57 12.46
N TYR A 8 2.58 5.40 13.04
CA TYR A 8 2.43 4.13 12.33
C TYR A 8 0.97 3.83 11.96
N CYS A 9 0.03 4.03 12.89
CA CYS A 9 -1.40 3.87 12.62
C CYS A 9 -1.91 4.84 11.54
N ALA A 10 -1.42 6.09 11.55
CA ALA A 10 -1.76 7.07 10.52
C ALA A 10 -1.28 6.61 9.13
N ALA A 11 -0.05 6.11 9.02
CA ALA A 11 0.48 5.57 7.76
C ALA A 11 -0.31 4.35 7.27
N LEU A 12 -0.69 3.44 8.17
CA LEU A 12 -1.55 2.30 7.82
C LEU A 12 -2.93 2.75 7.29
N GLN A 13 -3.56 3.73 7.94
CA GLN A 13 -4.84 4.29 7.52
C GLN A 13 -4.74 5.01 6.17
N HIS A 14 -3.65 5.74 5.95
CA HIS A 14 -3.34 6.39 4.68
C HIS A 14 -3.21 5.35 3.55
N GLY A 15 -2.42 4.29 3.77
CA GLY A 15 -2.29 3.18 2.83
C GLY A 15 -3.63 2.52 2.50
N LEU A 16 -4.48 2.26 3.50
CA LEU A 16 -5.82 1.68 3.30
C LEU A 16 -6.69 2.58 2.41
N THR A 17 -6.66 3.89 2.65
CA THR A 17 -7.43 4.88 1.86
C THR A 17 -6.98 4.90 0.40
N LEU A 18 -5.67 4.78 0.14
CA LEU A 18 -5.13 4.71 -1.23
C LEU A 18 -5.54 3.42 -1.94
N PHE A 19 -5.55 2.28 -1.25
CA PHE A 19 -6.05 1.03 -1.83
C PHE A 19 -7.55 1.03 -2.08
N ASP A 20 -8.35 1.69 -1.23
CA ASP A 20 -9.78 1.90 -1.49
C ASP A 20 -9.98 2.77 -2.75
N ALA A 21 -9.17 3.81 -2.93
CA ALA A 21 -9.21 4.65 -4.13
C ALA A 21 -8.81 3.87 -5.39
N LEU A 22 -7.76 3.04 -5.31
CA LEU A 22 -7.35 2.16 -6.41
C LEU A 22 -8.49 1.19 -6.77
N ALA A 23 -9.13 0.54 -5.79
CA ALA A 23 -10.23 -0.38 -6.04
C ALA A 23 -11.35 0.27 -6.88
N ARG A 24 -11.74 1.50 -6.54
CA ARG A 24 -12.79 2.26 -7.26
C ARG A 24 -12.44 2.55 -8.72
N ILE A 25 -11.15 2.66 -9.07
CA ILE A 25 -10.71 2.85 -10.46
C ILE A 25 -10.94 1.56 -11.27
N TYR A 26 -10.67 0.39 -10.67
CA TYR A 26 -10.75 -0.91 -11.32
C TYR A 26 -12.12 -1.58 -11.27
N GLU A 27 -12.97 -1.23 -10.29
CA GLU A 27 -14.32 -1.79 -10.11
C GLU A 27 -15.19 -1.78 -11.38
N PRO A 28 -15.24 -0.69 -12.18
CA PRO A 28 -16.01 -0.67 -13.42
C PRO A 28 -15.57 -1.73 -14.45
N ASP A 29 -14.30 -2.14 -14.38
CA ASP A 29 -13.69 -3.09 -15.32
C ASP A 29 -13.67 -4.52 -14.77
N ALA A 30 -14.31 -4.80 -13.62
CA ALA A 30 -14.19 -6.08 -12.90
C ALA A 30 -14.57 -7.33 -13.71
N ALA A 31 -15.30 -7.18 -14.82
CA ALA A 31 -15.61 -8.27 -15.75
C ALA A 31 -14.40 -8.69 -16.62
N LEU A 32 -13.36 -7.86 -16.69
CA LEU A 32 -12.11 -8.16 -17.38
C LEU A 32 -11.16 -8.93 -16.45
N ASP A 33 -10.56 -10.00 -16.95
CA ASP A 33 -9.68 -10.88 -16.17
C ASP A 33 -8.53 -10.11 -15.50
N TRP A 34 -7.84 -9.23 -16.24
CA TRP A 34 -6.75 -8.42 -15.69
C TRP A 34 -7.22 -7.51 -14.54
N ALA A 35 -8.37 -6.85 -14.67
CA ALA A 35 -8.90 -5.96 -13.64
C ALA A 35 -9.34 -6.76 -12.40
N SER A 36 -9.94 -7.93 -12.60
CA SER A 36 -10.32 -8.83 -11.52
C SER A 36 -9.11 -9.31 -10.70
N ARG A 37 -7.99 -9.64 -11.36
CA ARG A 37 -6.74 -10.03 -10.70
C ARG A 37 -6.15 -8.88 -9.89
N THR A 38 -6.16 -7.67 -10.45
CA THR A 38 -5.75 -6.44 -9.75
C THR A 38 -6.62 -6.17 -8.53
N LEU A 39 -7.95 -6.26 -8.66
CA LEU A 39 -8.88 -6.10 -7.54
C LEU A 39 -8.65 -7.13 -6.43
N MET A 40 -8.31 -8.37 -6.78
CA MET A 40 -7.92 -9.40 -5.80
C MET A 40 -6.63 -9.02 -5.07
N GLN A 41 -5.60 -8.55 -5.77
CA GLN A 41 -4.36 -8.09 -5.15
C GLN A 41 -4.62 -6.90 -4.22
N ILE A 42 -5.37 -5.88 -4.67
CA ILE A 42 -5.79 -4.74 -3.85
C ILE A 42 -6.54 -5.21 -2.60
N SER A 43 -7.46 -6.17 -2.73
CA SER A 43 -8.21 -6.72 -1.60
C SER A 43 -7.31 -7.40 -0.57
N ASN A 44 -6.31 -8.16 -1.01
CA ASN A 44 -5.31 -8.77 -0.13
C ASN A 44 -4.53 -7.71 0.67
N GLN A 45 -4.16 -6.60 0.02
CA GLN A 45 -3.49 -5.47 0.68
C GLN A 45 -4.39 -4.81 1.72
N ARG A 46 -5.66 -4.56 1.39
CA ARG A 46 -6.65 -3.97 2.31
C ARG A 46 -6.84 -4.83 3.55
N VAL A 47 -6.99 -6.15 3.39
CA VAL A 47 -7.10 -7.10 4.51
C VAL A 47 -5.83 -7.07 5.36
N ALA A 48 -4.66 -7.08 4.74
CA ALA A 48 -3.37 -7.05 5.43
C ALA A 48 -3.17 -5.75 6.24
N LEU A 49 -3.55 -4.59 5.71
CA LEU A 49 -3.46 -3.30 6.43
C LEU A 49 -4.52 -3.18 7.53
N THR A 50 -5.76 -3.58 7.24
CA THR A 50 -6.86 -3.58 8.23
C THR A 50 -6.53 -4.46 9.43
N SER A 51 -5.96 -5.64 9.19
CA SER A 51 -5.55 -6.56 10.26
C SER A 51 -4.48 -5.94 11.16
N ARG A 52 -3.56 -5.16 10.59
CA ARG A 52 -2.53 -4.42 11.35
C ARG A 52 -3.12 -3.23 12.10
N LEU A 53 -4.09 -2.52 11.52
CA LEU A 53 -4.81 -1.44 12.21
C LEU A 53 -5.63 -1.93 13.40
N ALA A 54 -6.25 -3.11 13.29
CA ALA A 54 -7.04 -3.70 14.38
C ALA A 54 -6.18 -4.08 15.59
N LYS A 55 -4.91 -4.43 15.37
CA LYS A 55 -3.95 -4.76 16.43
C LYS A 55 -2.56 -4.23 16.06
N PRO A 56 -2.32 -2.92 16.23
CA PRO A 56 -1.09 -2.30 15.77
C PRO A 56 0.07 -2.76 16.66
N MET A 57 1.10 -3.32 16.02
CA MET A 57 2.33 -3.76 16.67
C MET A 57 3.49 -2.94 16.14
N LEU A 58 4.18 -2.26 17.04
CA LEU A 58 5.32 -1.42 16.70
C LEU A 58 6.62 -2.22 16.84
N THR A 59 6.81 -3.20 15.95
CA THR A 59 8.04 -4.01 15.87
C THR A 59 8.75 -3.81 14.53
N VAL A 60 10.04 -4.17 14.49
CA VAL A 60 10.86 -4.13 13.27
C VAL A 60 10.24 -4.99 12.17
N GLU A 61 9.76 -6.18 12.53
CA GLU A 61 9.14 -7.14 11.60
C GLU A 61 7.81 -6.61 11.05
N HIS A 62 6.98 -5.99 11.90
CA HIS A 62 5.68 -5.47 11.47
C HIS A 62 5.81 -4.25 10.55
N THR A 63 6.71 -3.33 10.88
CA THR A 63 6.99 -2.15 10.06
C THR A 63 7.64 -2.54 8.74
N LEU A 64 8.60 -3.48 8.75
CA LEU A 64 9.19 -4.03 7.52
C LEU A 64 8.16 -4.76 6.66
N ALA A 65 7.40 -5.68 7.25
CA ALA A 65 6.40 -6.44 6.50
C ALA A 65 5.37 -5.53 5.85
N MET A 66 4.94 -4.46 6.53
CA MET A 66 4.05 -3.45 5.96
C MET A 66 4.67 -2.81 4.72
N MET A 67 5.88 -2.27 4.82
CA MET A 67 6.58 -1.64 3.68
C MET A 67 6.75 -2.61 2.51
N THR A 68 7.23 -3.82 2.76
CA THR A 68 7.44 -4.85 1.72
C THR A 68 6.14 -5.28 1.04
N THR A 69 5.01 -5.27 1.74
CA THR A 69 3.72 -5.69 1.15
C THR A 69 3.23 -4.65 0.14
N ILE A 70 3.40 -3.36 0.45
CA ILE A 70 3.09 -2.26 -0.48
C ILE A 70 4.10 -2.22 -1.63
N ASP A 71 5.39 -2.35 -1.34
CA ASP A 71 6.47 -2.34 -2.34
C ASP A 71 6.26 -3.44 -3.39
N ARG A 72 5.96 -4.67 -2.95
CA ARG A 72 5.63 -5.78 -3.85
C ARG A 72 4.41 -5.51 -4.73
N TYR A 73 3.39 -4.83 -4.19
CA TYR A 73 2.24 -4.44 -5.00
C TYR A 73 2.65 -3.44 -6.09
N LEU A 74 3.45 -2.43 -5.75
CA LEU A 74 3.95 -1.43 -6.70
C LEU A 74 4.81 -2.06 -7.80
N ASP A 75 5.65 -3.03 -7.47
CA ASP A 75 6.52 -3.73 -8.44
C ASP A 75 5.74 -4.62 -9.41
N SER A 76 4.69 -5.29 -8.91
CA SER A 76 3.96 -6.31 -9.67
C SER A 76 2.76 -5.79 -10.45
N HIS A 77 2.26 -4.59 -10.14
CA HIS A 77 1.01 -4.10 -10.69
C HIS A 77 1.21 -3.21 -11.92
N TRP A 78 0.90 -3.75 -13.11
CA TRP A 78 1.06 -3.06 -14.39
C TRP A 78 -0.13 -3.15 -15.36
N ALA A 79 -1.28 -3.70 -14.93
CA ALA A 79 -2.35 -4.09 -15.86
C ALA A 79 -2.85 -2.95 -16.77
N ASP A 80 -3.08 -1.74 -16.23
CA ASP A 80 -3.50 -0.58 -17.03
C ASP A 80 -2.44 -0.01 -17.96
N TYR A 81 -1.16 -0.27 -17.68
CA TYR A 81 -0.06 0.26 -18.48
C TYR A 81 0.18 -0.55 -19.75
N LEU A 82 -0.28 -1.80 -19.77
CA LEU A 82 0.15 -2.80 -20.74
C LEU A 82 -0.99 -3.39 -21.58
N GLU A 83 -2.24 -3.34 -21.13
CA GLU A 83 -3.29 -4.18 -21.71
C GLU A 83 -4.27 -3.45 -22.67
N PHE A 84 -4.63 -4.22 -23.69
CA PHE A 84 -5.50 -3.93 -24.83
C PHE A 84 -6.99 -4.15 -24.42
N PRO A 85 -8.01 -3.53 -25.07
CA PRO A 85 -7.96 -2.88 -26.37
C PRO A 85 -7.83 -1.37 -26.37
N LYS A 86 -7.92 -0.68 -25.23
CA LYS A 86 -7.65 0.77 -25.17
C LYS A 86 -6.97 1.16 -23.86
N PRO A 87 -5.69 1.58 -23.90
CA PRO A 87 -5.11 2.28 -22.77
C PRO A 87 -5.98 3.51 -22.47
N ASP A 88 -6.42 3.64 -21.22
CA ASP A 88 -7.12 4.81 -20.72
C ASP A 88 -6.08 5.74 -20.07
N PRO A 89 -5.69 6.85 -20.75
CA PRO A 89 -4.66 7.73 -20.23
C PRO A 89 -5.07 8.42 -18.93
N THR A 90 -6.37 8.64 -18.72
CA THR A 90 -6.88 9.27 -17.51
C THR A 90 -6.80 8.31 -16.32
N LYS A 91 -7.28 7.06 -16.47
CA LYS A 91 -7.12 6.03 -15.43
C LYS A 91 -5.64 5.80 -15.12
N ARG A 92 -4.80 5.71 -16.16
CA ARG A 92 -3.35 5.58 -16.00
C ARG A 92 -2.76 6.69 -15.14
N THR A 93 -3.08 7.95 -15.42
CA THR A 93 -2.60 9.07 -14.59
C THR A 93 -3.08 8.97 -13.15
N GLN A 94 -4.35 8.61 -12.92
CA GLN A 94 -4.88 8.45 -11.57
C GLN A 94 -4.15 7.34 -10.79
N VAL A 95 -3.90 6.19 -11.44
CA VAL A 95 -3.18 5.07 -10.84
C VAL A 95 -1.73 5.45 -10.51
N LEU A 96 -1.04 6.18 -11.40
CA LEU A 96 0.31 6.68 -11.13
C LEU A 96 0.36 7.60 -9.91
N GLU A 97 -0.61 8.50 -9.76
CA GLU A 97 -0.68 9.39 -8.59
C GLU A 97 -0.95 8.61 -7.30
N LEU A 98 -1.83 7.61 -7.34
CA LEU A 98 -2.08 6.74 -6.18
C LEU A 98 -0.85 5.87 -5.85
N HIS A 99 -0.11 5.39 -6.85
CA HIS A 99 1.16 4.69 -6.65
C HIS A 99 2.20 5.57 -5.97
N LYS A 100 2.33 6.84 -6.37
CA LYS A 100 3.17 7.81 -5.66
C LYS A 100 2.73 7.98 -4.21
N GLY A 101 1.42 8.03 -3.96
CA GLY A 101 0.87 8.03 -2.61
C GLY A 101 1.32 6.81 -1.79
N LEU A 102 1.28 5.62 -2.36
CA LEU A 102 1.73 4.39 -1.70
C LEU A 102 3.24 4.42 -1.43
N THR A 103 4.06 4.96 -2.33
CA THR A 103 5.49 5.20 -2.10
C THR A 103 5.69 6.18 -0.93
N THR A 104 4.88 7.24 -0.83
CA THR A 104 4.91 8.17 0.31
C THR A 104 4.63 7.45 1.62
N VAL A 105 3.64 6.54 1.66
CA VAL A 105 3.36 5.74 2.87
C VAL A 105 4.58 4.89 3.28
N ILE A 106 5.27 4.25 2.33
CA ILE A 106 6.52 3.52 2.63
C ILE A 106 7.56 4.47 3.26
N ASN A 107 7.71 5.67 2.70
CA ASN A 107 8.64 6.68 3.20
C ASN A 107 8.25 7.25 4.58
N GLU A 108 6.97 7.28 4.93
CA GLU A 108 6.48 7.66 6.27
C GLU A 108 6.85 6.60 7.31
N VAL A 109 6.82 5.30 6.94
CA VAL A 109 7.13 4.19 7.83
C VAL A 109 8.63 3.94 7.98
N GLY A 110 9.43 4.24 6.94
CA GLY A 110 10.88 4.00 6.91
C GLY A 110 11.64 4.58 8.11
N PRO A 111 11.43 5.85 8.51
CA PRO A 111 12.03 6.42 9.72
C PRO A 111 11.63 5.69 11.01
N LEU A 112 10.38 5.22 11.12
CA LEU A 112 9.90 4.47 12.29
C LEU A 112 10.63 3.14 12.40
N TYR A 113 10.74 2.40 11.28
CA TYR A 113 11.51 1.16 11.19
C TYR A 113 12.97 1.36 11.60
N ASN A 114 13.62 2.41 11.10
CA ASN A 114 15.01 2.71 11.40
C ASN A 114 15.24 3.03 12.89
N THR A 115 14.31 3.74 13.52
CA THR A 115 14.34 4.00 14.97
C THR A 115 14.24 2.70 15.76
N LEU A 116 13.23 1.88 15.47
CA LEU A 116 13.03 0.58 16.15
C LEU A 116 14.23 -0.34 15.99
N ARG A 117 14.83 -0.39 14.80
CA ARG A 117 15.99 -1.23 14.52
C ARG A 117 17.21 -0.81 15.35
N LYS A 118 17.45 0.49 15.51
CA LYS A 118 18.54 1.01 16.35
C LYS A 118 18.32 0.66 17.82
N ASP A 119 17.09 0.78 18.31
CA ASP A 119 16.75 0.45 19.70
C ASP A 119 16.94 -1.04 20.02
N VAL A 120 16.70 -1.92 19.03
CA VAL A 120 16.97 -3.37 19.17
C VAL A 120 18.47 -3.68 19.14
N GLN A 121 19.24 -2.98 18.31
CA GLN A 121 20.70 -3.20 18.20
C GLN A 121 21.51 -2.63 19.38
N ALA A 122 20.94 -1.68 20.12
CA ALA A 122 21.57 -1.08 21.30
C ALA A 122 21.36 -1.89 22.59
N LYS A 123 20.61 -3.00 22.52
CA LYS A 123 20.34 -3.92 23.63
C LYS A 123 21.08 -5.23 23.44
#